data_AF-A0A9Q1DZS2-F1
#
_entry.id   AF-A0A9Q1DZS2-F1
#
_cell.length_a   1.000
_cell.length_b   1.000
_cell.length_c   1.000
_cell.angle_alpha   90.00
_cell.angle_beta   90.00
_cell.angle_gamma   90.00
#
_symmetry.space_group_name_H-M   'P 1'
#
loop_
_entity.id
_entity.type
_entity.pdbx_description
1 polymer ?
#
loop_
_entity_poly.entity_id
_entity_poly.type
_entity_poly.pdbx_seq_one_letter_code
_entity_poly.pdbx_strand_id
1 'polypeptide(L)'
;MTQGILALVTSTGCASASALQSLTDAMHIPHLYVQRNSEGSPRTACQLNPSPDGERYTLAARPPVRLNDVMLRLVTELRWQKFIVFYDSEYGERETGDPPTSSGSYRQPSAYCCWVVTYRDVSRFDCCRPLLDC
;
A
#
# COMPACT_ATOMS: atom_id res chain seq x y z
N MET A 1 -1.30 35.49 -9.94
CA MET A 1 -1.81 35.61 -8.56
C MET A 1 -2.15 34.22 -8.07
N THR A 2 -1.51 33.73 -7.02
CA THR A 2 -1.91 32.48 -6.38
C THR A 2 -3.23 32.71 -5.66
N GLN A 3 -4.23 31.87 -5.92
CA GLN A 3 -5.45 31.85 -5.11
C GLN A 3 -5.04 31.32 -3.72
N GLY A 4 -5.07 32.19 -2.71
CA GLY A 4 -4.79 31.78 -1.33
C GLY A 4 -5.83 30.77 -0.88
N ILE A 5 -5.41 29.53 -0.67
CA ILE A 5 -6.28 28.44 -0.19
C ILE A 5 -6.17 28.29 1.33
N LEU A 6 -7.28 27.95 1.98
CA LEU A 6 -7.31 27.67 3.43
C LEU A 6 -6.93 26.22 3.76
N ALA A 7 -7.17 25.30 2.81
CA ALA A 7 -6.83 23.90 2.91
C ALA A 7 -6.67 23.29 1.51
N LEU A 8 -5.90 22.22 1.43
CA LEU A 8 -5.72 21.41 0.22
C LEU A 8 -6.44 20.07 0.41
N VAL A 9 -7.33 19.71 -0.52
CA VAL A 9 -7.99 18.39 -0.54
C VAL A 9 -7.50 17.62 -1.75
N THR A 10 -6.96 16.41 -1.54
CA THR A 10 -6.38 15.61 -2.63
C THR A 10 -6.96 14.20 -2.65
N SER A 11 -7.11 13.65 -3.85
CA SER A 11 -7.55 12.26 -4.08
C SER A 11 -6.62 11.58 -5.07
N THR A 12 -5.53 11.00 -4.56
CA THR A 12 -4.43 10.45 -5.37
C THR A 12 -3.89 9.14 -4.79
N GLY A 13 -3.08 8.43 -5.58
CA GLY A 13 -2.31 7.26 -5.10
C GLY A 13 -1.15 7.66 -4.17
N CYS A 14 -0.40 6.65 -3.69
CA CYS A 14 0.64 6.85 -2.68
C CYS A 14 1.86 7.64 -3.18
N ALA A 15 2.29 7.42 -4.43
CA ALA A 15 3.42 8.12 -5.03
C ALA A 15 3.28 9.65 -4.96
N SER A 16 2.11 10.18 -5.32
CA SER A 16 1.85 11.62 -5.23
C SER A 16 1.55 12.09 -3.81
N ALA A 17 1.03 11.21 -2.96
CA ALA A 17 0.66 11.57 -1.59
C ALA A 17 1.88 11.94 -0.73
N SER A 18 3.00 11.22 -0.90
CA SER A 18 4.25 11.51 -0.19
C SER A 18 4.82 12.88 -0.59
N ALA A 19 4.82 13.21 -1.89
CA ALA A 19 5.27 14.50 -2.40
C ALA A 19 4.38 15.66 -1.93
N LEU A 20 3.05 15.48 -1.98
CA LEU A 20 2.09 16.50 -1.54
C LEU A 20 2.13 16.72 -0.03
N GLN A 21 2.38 15.66 0.75
CA GLN A 21 2.59 15.79 2.18
C GLN A 21 3.82 16.63 2.49
N SER A 22 4.98 16.37 1.87
CA SER A 22 6.17 17.20 2.07
C SER A 22 5.95 18.67 1.69
N LEU A 23 5.22 18.93 0.61
CA LEU A 23 4.86 20.30 0.20
C LEU A 23 3.97 20.99 1.23
N THR A 24 2.93 20.30 1.70
CA THR A 24 1.93 20.87 2.61
C THR A 24 2.49 21.09 4.01
N ASP A 25 3.39 20.22 4.46
CA ASP A 25 4.15 20.41 5.69
C ASP A 25 5.07 21.64 5.58
N ALA A 26 5.80 21.81 4.46
CA ALA A 26 6.68 22.98 4.27
C ALA A 26 5.92 24.32 4.19
N MET A 27 4.69 24.30 3.68
CA MET A 27 3.86 25.49 3.50
C MET A 27 2.88 25.73 4.65
N HIS A 28 2.84 24.85 5.66
CA HIS A 28 1.88 24.87 6.75
C HIS A 28 0.41 24.94 6.26
N ILE A 29 0.09 24.22 5.18
CA ILE A 29 -1.25 24.18 4.59
C ILE A 29 -1.95 22.90 5.06
N PRO A 30 -3.08 22.99 5.79
CA PRO A 30 -3.87 21.82 6.15
C PRO A 30 -4.24 20.98 4.92
N HIS A 31 -3.88 19.69 4.95
CA HIS A 31 -3.99 18.80 3.81
C HIS A 31 -4.88 17.60 4.14
N LEU A 32 -6.08 17.56 3.55
CA LEU A 32 -6.99 16.42 3.68
C LEU A 32 -6.73 15.43 2.53
N TYR A 33 -6.18 14.27 2.86
CA TYR A 33 -5.79 13.25 1.89
C TYR A 33 -6.79 12.11 1.81
N VAL A 34 -7.35 11.89 0.62
CA VAL A 34 -8.21 10.76 0.28
C VAL A 34 -7.42 9.77 -0.57
N GLN A 35 -6.98 8.67 0.05
CA GLN A 35 -6.21 7.67 -0.67
C GLN A 35 -7.04 6.99 -1.77
N ARG A 36 -6.58 7.07 -3.02
CA ARG A 36 -7.11 6.26 -4.13
C ARG A 36 -6.49 4.87 -4.16
N ASN A 37 -7.24 3.96 -4.76
CA ASN A 37 -6.83 2.59 -4.98
C ASN A 37 -6.15 2.46 -6.34
N SER A 38 -5.16 1.57 -6.47
CA SER A 38 -4.73 1.04 -7.76
C SER A 38 -5.79 0.07 -8.25
N GLU A 39 -6.48 0.41 -9.34
CA GLU A 39 -7.29 -0.49 -10.20
C GLU A 39 -8.19 -1.58 -9.56
N GLY A 40 -8.63 -1.40 -8.30
CA GLY A 40 -9.50 -2.36 -7.60
C GLY A 40 -8.77 -3.29 -6.61
N SER A 41 -7.44 -3.28 -6.58
CA SER A 41 -6.60 -4.04 -5.64
C SER A 41 -6.84 -3.63 -4.20
N PRO A 42 -6.76 -4.50 -3.18
CA PRO A 42 -7.05 -4.06 -1.82
C PRO A 42 -6.06 -2.99 -1.34
N ARG A 43 -6.56 -1.96 -0.64
CA ARG A 43 -5.73 -0.82 -0.24
C ARG A 43 -4.70 -1.19 0.82
N THR A 44 -3.47 -0.70 0.66
CA THR A 44 -2.43 -0.65 1.70
C THR A 44 -2.25 0.78 2.19
N ALA A 45 -1.86 1.01 3.45
CA ALA A 45 -1.59 2.38 3.90
C ALA A 45 -0.33 2.93 3.20
N CYS A 46 -0.37 4.18 2.74
CA CYS A 46 0.80 4.82 2.13
C CYS A 46 1.91 5.07 3.16
N GLN A 47 3.15 4.83 2.75
CA GLN A 47 4.34 5.22 3.52
C GLN A 47 4.54 6.73 3.34
N LEU A 48 4.17 7.52 4.34
CA LEU A 48 4.38 8.97 4.32
C LEU A 48 5.74 9.33 4.91
N ASN A 49 6.29 10.48 4.51
CA ASN A 49 7.56 10.95 5.04
C ASN A 49 7.41 11.33 6.51
N PRO A 50 8.45 11.12 7.34
CA PRO A 50 8.44 11.61 8.71
C PRO A 50 8.33 13.14 8.70
N SER A 51 7.30 13.67 9.34
CA SER A 51 7.19 15.11 9.62
C SER A 51 7.94 15.45 10.92
N PRO A 52 8.50 16.65 11.05
CA PRO A 52 9.00 17.14 12.34
C PRO A 52 7.88 17.18 13.39
N ASP A 53 8.23 17.05 14.67
CA ASP A 53 7.26 17.00 15.76
C ASP A 53 6.32 18.21 15.75
N GLY A 54 5.02 17.95 15.68
CA GLY A 54 3.97 18.98 15.69
C GLY A 54 3.60 19.56 14.32
N GLU A 55 4.42 19.34 13.28
CA GLU A 55 4.27 19.97 11.96
C GLU A 55 3.75 18.99 10.91
N ARG A 56 2.75 18.19 11.29
CA ARG A 56 2.11 17.22 10.39
C ARG A 56 0.79 17.79 9.90
N TYR A 57 0.76 18.28 8.67
CA TYR A 57 -0.41 18.92 8.08
C TYR A 57 -1.31 17.98 7.29
N THR A 58 -0.83 16.77 7.01
CA THR A 58 -1.59 15.76 6.25
C THR A 58 -2.46 14.88 7.15
N LEU A 59 -3.78 15.00 6.98
CA LEU A 59 -4.82 14.20 7.62
C LEU A 59 -5.39 13.18 6.63
N ALA A 60 -5.21 11.90 6.92
CA ALA A 60 -5.82 10.83 6.12
C ALA A 60 -7.32 10.74 6.41
N ALA A 61 -8.15 11.00 5.41
CA ALA A 61 -9.60 10.97 5.55
C ALA A 61 -10.16 9.54 5.61
N ARG A 62 -9.46 8.57 5.02
CA ARG A 62 -9.86 7.15 5.06
C ARG A 62 -9.35 6.50 6.35
N PRO A 63 -10.16 5.63 6.99
CA PRO A 63 -9.73 4.93 8.21
C PRO A 63 -8.50 4.04 7.93
N PRO A 64 -7.76 3.62 8.95
CA PRO A 64 -6.68 2.64 8.78
C PRO A 64 -7.16 1.35 8.12
N VAL A 65 -6.29 0.69 7.36
CA VAL A 65 -6.60 -0.61 6.73
C VAL A 65 -6.64 -1.68 7.82
N ARG A 66 -7.81 -2.26 8.07
CA ARG A 66 -8.02 -3.32 9.08
C ARG A 66 -8.26 -4.71 8.47
N LEU A 67 -7.88 -4.88 7.20
CA LEU A 67 -8.07 -6.14 6.49
C LEU A 67 -7.29 -7.29 7.16
N ASN A 68 -6.12 -7.00 7.73
CA ASN A 68 -5.34 -7.96 8.51
C ASN A 68 -6.10 -8.49 9.73
N ASP A 69 -6.74 -7.61 10.53
CA ASP A 69 -7.50 -8.01 11.72
C ASP A 69 -8.63 -8.98 11.35
N VAL A 70 -9.35 -8.67 10.27
CA VAL A 70 -10.48 -9.47 9.79
C VAL A 70 -10.00 -10.81 9.24
N MET A 71 -8.92 -10.81 8.44
CA MET A 71 -8.34 -12.03 7.91
C MET A 71 -7.83 -12.95 9.02
N LEU A 72 -7.15 -12.41 10.03
CA LEU A 72 -6.70 -13.18 11.20
C LEU A 72 -7.89 -13.78 11.96
N ARG A 73 -8.97 -13.02 12.16
CA ARG A 73 -10.16 -13.57 12.80
C ARG A 73 -10.81 -14.66 11.96
N LEU A 74 -10.87 -14.49 10.64
CA LEU A 74 -11.47 -15.46 9.74
C LEU A 74 -10.71 -16.79 9.74
N VAL A 75 -9.39 -16.76 9.58
CA VAL A 75 -8.57 -17.98 9.52
C VAL A 75 -8.55 -18.72 10.86
N THR A 76 -8.65 -17.98 11.98
CA THR A 76 -8.73 -18.58 13.32
C THR A 76 -10.08 -19.26 13.56
N GLU A 77 -11.20 -18.61 13.20
CA GLU A 77 -12.53 -19.20 13.30
C GLU A 77 -12.71 -20.44 12.41
N LEU A 78 -12.17 -20.39 11.19
CA LEU A 78 -12.19 -21.53 10.26
C LEU A 78 -11.16 -22.62 10.60
N ARG A 79 -10.33 -22.42 11.64
CA ARG A 79 -9.25 -23.33 12.06
C ARG A 79 -8.30 -23.72 10.93
N TRP A 80 -8.01 -22.79 10.02
CA TRP A 80 -7.06 -23.03 8.94
C TRP A 80 -5.63 -23.09 9.50
N GLN A 81 -4.95 -24.23 9.29
CA GLN A 81 -3.57 -24.43 9.75
C GLN A 81 -2.53 -24.00 8.71
N LYS A 82 -2.86 -24.15 7.43
CA LYS A 82 -2.04 -23.78 6.27
C LYS A 82 -2.97 -23.30 5.17
N PHE A 83 -2.70 -22.13 4.60
CA PHE A 83 -3.49 -21.56 3.52
C PHE A 83 -2.61 -20.72 2.61
N ILE A 84 -3.17 -20.40 1.45
CA ILE A 84 -2.51 -19.65 0.40
C ILE A 84 -3.27 -18.33 0.20
N VAL A 85 -2.56 -17.21 0.15
CA VAL A 85 -3.13 -15.88 -0.12
C VAL A 85 -2.64 -15.41 -1.49
N PHE A 86 -3.56 -15.32 -2.44
CA PHE A 86 -3.29 -14.75 -3.76
C PHE A 86 -3.52 -13.23 -3.75
N TYR A 87 -2.64 -12.50 -4.40
CA TYR A 87 -2.74 -11.05 -4.58
C TYR A 87 -2.27 -10.65 -5.98
N ASP A 88 -2.76 -9.53 -6.50
CA ASP A 88 -2.31 -9.01 -7.80
C ASP A 88 -0.95 -8.30 -7.68
N SER A 89 -0.39 -7.87 -8.82
CA SER A 89 0.90 -7.17 -8.88
C SER A 89 0.89 -5.80 -8.20
N GLU A 90 -0.29 -5.19 -8.06
CA GLU A 90 -0.47 -3.83 -7.55
C GLU A 90 -0.67 -3.83 -6.03
N TYR A 91 -1.02 -4.98 -5.45
CA TYR A 91 -1.26 -5.13 -4.03
C TYR A 91 0.05 -5.07 -3.25
N GLY A 92 0.25 -3.93 -2.59
CA GLY A 92 1.41 -3.74 -1.73
C GLY A 92 2.70 -3.52 -2.51
N GLU A 93 2.64 -2.78 -3.63
CA GLU A 93 3.76 -1.96 -4.08
C GLU A 93 4.14 -1.00 -2.94
N ARG A 94 4.86 -1.54 -1.95
CA ARG A 94 5.72 -0.77 -1.09
C ARG A 94 6.79 -0.29 -2.04
N GLU A 95 6.78 1.00 -2.35
CA GLU A 95 7.92 1.71 -2.95
C GLU A 95 9.09 1.63 -1.96
N THR A 96 9.62 0.42 -1.80
CA THR A 96 10.96 0.18 -1.31
C THR A 96 11.81 0.78 -2.40
N GLY A 97 12.59 1.81 -2.08
CA GLY A 97 13.44 2.54 -3.03
C GLY A 97 14.58 1.69 -3.59
N ASP A 98 14.26 0.54 -4.17
CA ASP A 98 15.16 -0.16 -5.04
C ASP A 98 15.04 0.48 -6.43
N PRO A 99 16.14 1.02 -6.99
CA PRO A 99 16.14 1.45 -8.39
C PRO A 99 15.76 0.25 -9.27
N PRO A 100 15.25 0.48 -10.50
CA PRO A 100 14.95 -0.60 -11.42
C PRO A 100 16.26 -1.36 -11.69
N THR A 101 16.45 -2.49 -11.01
CA THR A 101 17.54 -3.40 -11.34
C THR A 101 17.32 -3.82 -12.77
N SER A 102 18.27 -3.42 -13.60
CA SER A 102 18.38 -3.58 -15.04
C SER A 102 18.55 -5.04 -15.49
N SER A 103 17.93 -5.99 -14.81
CA SER A 103 17.79 -7.37 -15.27
C SER A 103 16.35 -7.55 -15.70
N GLY A 104 16.12 -7.42 -17.01
CA GLY A 104 14.84 -7.70 -17.65
C GLY A 104 14.37 -9.11 -17.34
N SER A 105 13.58 -9.24 -16.28
CA SER A 105 12.68 -10.37 -16.12
C SER A 105 11.35 -9.87 -16.67
N TYR A 106 10.97 -10.39 -17.84
CA TYR A 106 9.70 -10.11 -18.49
C TYR A 106 8.57 -10.17 -17.45
N ARG A 107 8.02 -9.01 -17.06
CA ARG A 107 6.79 -8.89 -16.27
C ARG A 107 5.70 -9.51 -17.15
N GLN A 108 5.42 -10.80 -16.96
CA GLN A 108 4.32 -11.47 -17.66
C GLN A 108 3.01 -10.83 -17.19
N PRO A 109 2.12 -10.38 -18.09
CA PRO A 109 0.93 -9.60 -17.75
C PRO A 109 -0.17 -10.40 -17.01
N SER A 110 0.11 -11.62 -16.55
CA SER A 110 -0.82 -12.51 -15.86
C SER A 110 -0.27 -13.06 -14.53
N ALA A 111 0.78 -12.44 -13.97
CA ALA A 111 1.42 -12.92 -12.75
C ALA A 111 0.65 -12.45 -11.51
N TYR A 112 0.04 -13.40 -10.79
CA TYR A 112 -0.45 -13.20 -9.43
C TYR A 112 0.66 -13.59 -8.47
N CYS A 113 0.87 -12.78 -7.44
CA CYS A 113 1.81 -13.11 -6.38
C CYS A 113 1.09 -13.86 -5.25
N CYS A 114 1.84 -14.57 -4.41
CA CYS A 114 1.29 -15.53 -3.47
C CYS A 114 2.04 -15.57 -2.13
N TRP A 115 1.34 -15.65 -1.01
CA TRP A 115 1.94 -15.99 0.29
C TRP A 115 1.44 -17.34 0.77
N VAL A 116 2.37 -18.21 1.15
CA VAL A 116 2.03 -19.42 1.91
C VAL A 116 2.10 -19.07 3.39
N VAL A 117 0.95 -19.10 4.04
CA VAL A 117 0.83 -18.75 5.46
C VAL A 117 0.55 -20.00 6.27
N THR A 118 1.38 -20.22 7.29
CA THR A 118 1.15 -21.22 8.32
C THR A 118 0.96 -20.53 9.67
N TYR A 119 0.26 -21.16 10.60
CA TYR A 119 -0.08 -20.57 11.91
C TYR A 119 1.14 -20.09 12.74
N ARG A 120 2.36 -20.51 12.39
CA ARG A 120 3.61 -20.14 13.08
C ARG A 120 4.65 -19.47 12.18
N ASP A 121 4.42 -19.40 10.87
CA ASP A 121 5.42 -18.91 9.92
C ASP A 121 4.75 -18.35 8.67
N VAL A 122 5.20 -17.17 8.25
CA VAL A 122 4.77 -16.50 7.01
C VAL A 122 5.95 -16.59 6.05
N SER A 123 5.94 -17.59 5.19
CA SER A 123 6.97 -17.75 4.17
C SER A 123 6.53 -16.99 2.91
N ARG A 124 7.26 -15.91 2.58
CA ARG A 124 7.06 -15.18 1.33
C ARG A 124 7.55 -16.02 0.15
N PHE A 125 6.66 -16.28 -0.80
CA PHE A 125 7.03 -16.86 -2.08
C PHE A 125 6.66 -15.86 -3.18
N ASP A 126 7.62 -15.02 -3.59
CA ASP A 126 7.44 -14.16 -4.78
C ASP A 126 7.48 -15.06 -6.04
N CYS A 127 6.39 -15.77 -6.32
CA CYS A 127 6.25 -16.63 -7.49
C CYS A 127 5.81 -15.81 -8.72
N CYS A 128 6.77 -15.36 -9.53
CA CYS A 128 6.56 -15.12 -10.96
C CYS A 128 6.56 -16.46 -11.73
N ARG A 129 5.64 -17.38 -11.40
CA ARG A 129 5.47 -18.66 -12.14
C ARG A 129 3.99 -19.05 -12.29
N PRO A 130 3.64 -19.79 -13.36
CA PRO A 130 2.25 -20.05 -13.73
C PRO A 130 1.50 -20.89 -12.69
N LEU A 131 0.18 -20.65 -12.62
CA LEU A 131 -0.86 -21.13 -11.68
C LEU A 131 -0.88 -22.62 -11.25
N LEU A 132 -0.02 -23.48 -11.81
CA LEU A 132 -0.06 -24.94 -11.59
C LEU A 132 0.90 -25.45 -10.50
N ASP A 133 1.83 -24.61 -10.02
CA ASP A 133 2.87 -24.99 -9.05
C ASP A 133 2.80 -24.25 -7.69
N CYS A 134 1.65 -23.66 -7.32
CA CYS A 134 1.43 -23.11 -5.97
C CYS A 134 0.87 -24.17 -5.01
#